data_AF-A0A959I521-F1
#
_entry.id   AF-A0A959I521-F1
#
_cell.length_a   1.000
_cell.length_b   1.000
_cell.length_c   1.000
_cell.angle_alpha   90.00
_cell.angle_beta   90.00
_cell.angle_gamma   90.00
#
_symmetry.space_group_name_H-M   'P 1'
#
loop_
_entity.id
_entity.type
_entity.pdbx_description
1 polymer ?
#
loop_
_entity_poly.entity_id
_entity_poly.type
_entity_poly.pdbx_seq_one_letter_code
_entity_poly.pdbx_strand_id
1 'polypeptide(L)'
;IGRRPRRAVNGRKLAEWAAAEAGVPNWLFGESYDAVGDIAETITLLLPETDAESDRPLHEWVEERLLPLQDLSETEQRQAIVRAWQELSRPQRFIWNKLITGGFRVGVSQKLVVRALADVSGIDTAALAHRLMGQWEPTPQFYKELLHPATEDTDSSRPYPFFLAYPIETDPASALDAPRSQWQVEWKW
;
A
#
# COMPACT_ATOMS: atom_id res chain seq x y z
N ILE A 1 -6.26 -1.60 -3.95
CA ILE A 1 -6.15 -1.70 -2.47
C ILE A 1 -5.02 -0.79 -2.04
N GLY A 2 -5.37 0.39 -1.54
CA GLY A 2 -4.47 1.51 -1.24
C GLY A 2 -3.67 1.93 -2.48
N ARG A 3 -4.21 2.81 -3.33
CA ARG A 3 -3.37 3.38 -4.39
C ARG A 3 -2.23 4.12 -3.69
N ARG A 4 -0.99 3.81 -4.09
CA ARG A 4 0.20 4.44 -3.52
C ARG A 4 0.03 5.96 -3.63
N PRO A 5 0.07 6.72 -2.52
CA PRO A 5 0.07 8.17 -2.58
C PRO A 5 1.19 8.65 -3.50
N ARG A 6 0.96 9.73 -4.24
CA ARG A 6 1.98 10.31 -5.10
C ARG A 6 3.19 10.64 -4.23
N ARG A 7 4.39 10.28 -4.69
CA ARG A 7 5.61 10.43 -3.89
C ARG A 7 5.86 11.92 -3.60
N ALA A 8 5.63 12.34 -2.36
CA ALA A 8 5.76 13.74 -1.95
C ALA A 8 7.22 14.22 -1.95
N VAL A 9 8.16 13.35 -1.56
CA VAL A 9 9.58 13.72 -1.41
C VAL A 9 10.50 12.80 -2.20
N ASN A 10 11.43 13.40 -2.94
CA ASN A 10 12.46 12.70 -3.71
C ASN A 10 13.45 11.98 -2.77
N GLY A 11 13.80 10.73 -3.08
CA GLY A 11 14.75 9.94 -2.30
C GLY A 11 16.13 10.59 -2.17
N ARG A 12 16.60 11.31 -3.20
CA ARG A 12 17.88 12.03 -3.14
C ARG A 12 17.86 13.12 -2.06
N LYS A 13 16.78 13.91 -1.99
CA LYS A 13 16.62 14.96 -0.98
C LYS A 13 16.56 14.37 0.43
N LEU A 14 15.82 13.27 0.61
CA LEU A 14 15.78 12.54 1.88
C LEU A 14 17.16 12.09 2.35
N ALA A 15 17.97 11.55 1.44
CA ALA A 15 19.35 11.14 1.74
C ALA A 15 20.23 12.33 2.14
N GLU A 16 20.17 13.43 1.38
CA GLU A 16 20.93 14.65 1.69
C GLU A 16 20.54 15.24 3.05
N TRP A 17 19.24 15.27 3.39
CA TRP A 17 18.77 15.75 4.68
C TRP A 17 19.17 14.82 5.82
N ALA A 18 19.04 13.50 5.64
CA ALA A 18 19.44 12.53 6.65
C ALA A 18 20.96 12.57 6.91
N ALA A 19 21.78 12.71 5.87
CA ALA A 19 23.23 12.85 6.01
C ALA A 19 23.58 14.10 6.83
N ALA A 20 22.91 15.22 6.55
CA ALA A 20 23.08 16.46 7.31
C ALA A 20 22.67 16.31 8.79
N GLU A 21 21.52 15.70 9.07
CA GLU A 21 21.06 15.46 10.45
C GLU A 21 21.94 14.48 11.22
N ALA A 22 22.52 13.48 10.54
CA ALA A 22 23.45 12.53 11.12
C ALA A 22 24.88 13.07 11.25
N GLY A 23 25.17 14.26 10.71
CA GLY A 23 26.53 14.83 10.71
C GLY A 23 27.53 14.05 9.86
N VAL A 24 27.07 13.30 8.86
CA VAL A 24 27.92 12.51 7.96
C VAL A 24 27.98 13.12 6.55
N PRO A 25 29.11 13.01 5.84
CA PRO A 25 29.20 13.46 4.46
C PRO A 25 28.38 12.55 3.53
N ASN A 26 27.86 13.12 2.44
CA ASN A 26 26.99 12.41 1.48
C ASN A 26 27.63 11.12 0.91
N TRP A 27 28.95 11.08 0.73
CA TRP A 27 29.63 9.87 0.25
C TRP A 27 29.51 8.73 1.25
N LEU A 28 29.59 9.01 2.56
CA LEU A 28 29.48 7.99 3.61
C LEU A 28 28.03 7.49 3.75
N PHE A 29 27.05 8.38 3.53
CA PHE A 29 25.66 7.96 3.37
C PHE A 29 25.51 6.99 2.19
N GLY A 30 26.15 7.29 1.05
CA GLY A 30 26.17 6.43 -0.14
C GLY A 30 26.70 5.04 0.16
N GLU A 31 27.88 4.94 0.78
CA GLU A 31 28.47 3.65 1.20
C GLU A 31 27.55 2.88 2.16
N SER A 32 26.91 3.60 3.10
CA SER A 32 25.95 2.99 4.03
C SER A 32 24.72 2.44 3.30
N TYR A 33 24.21 3.19 2.31
CA TYR A 33 23.11 2.75 1.47
C TYR A 33 23.48 1.53 0.63
N ASP A 34 24.68 1.48 0.06
CA ASP A 34 25.15 0.34 -0.73
C ASP A 34 25.28 -0.94 0.12
N ALA A 35 25.65 -0.80 1.39
CA ALA A 35 25.69 -1.91 2.33
C ALA A 35 24.28 -2.39 2.76
N VAL A 36 23.33 -1.48 2.95
CA VAL A 36 21.98 -1.78 3.47
C VAL A 36 20.99 -2.17 2.36
N GLY A 37 21.08 -1.54 1.19
CA GLY A 37 20.19 -1.75 0.04
C GLY A 37 18.80 -1.13 0.17
N ASP A 38 18.51 -0.41 1.26
CA ASP A 38 17.23 0.26 1.50
C ASP A 38 17.42 1.64 2.13
N ILE A 39 16.88 2.67 1.47
CA ILE A 39 17.05 4.07 1.91
C ILE A 39 16.32 4.34 3.23
N ALA A 40 15.16 3.74 3.47
CA ALA A 40 14.40 3.99 4.70
C ALA A 40 15.11 3.39 5.92
N GLU A 41 15.68 2.19 5.76
CA GLU A 41 16.53 1.56 6.75
C GLU A 41 17.82 2.37 6.96
N THR A 42 18.52 2.74 5.88
CA THR A 42 19.77 3.52 5.94
C THR A 42 19.59 4.81 6.74
N ILE A 43 18.55 5.59 6.44
CA ILE A 43 18.22 6.81 7.19
C ILE A 43 17.97 6.48 8.67
N THR A 44 17.19 5.44 8.94
CA THR A 44 16.85 5.05 10.31
C THR A 44 18.07 4.62 11.14
N LEU A 45 19.05 3.97 10.50
CA LEU A 45 20.30 3.52 11.13
C LEU A 45 21.29 4.66 11.35
N LEU A 46 21.34 5.64 10.43
CA LEU A 46 22.31 6.75 10.51
C LEU A 46 21.86 7.89 11.40
N LEU A 47 20.56 8.13 11.53
CA LEU A 47 20.05 9.21 12.36
C LEU A 47 20.41 8.97 13.84
N PRO A 48 20.74 10.03 14.61
CA PRO A 48 21.05 9.91 16.04
C PRO A 48 19.92 9.21 16.81
N GLU A 49 20.28 8.39 17.80
CA GLU A 49 19.29 7.77 18.68
C GLU A 49 18.44 8.83 19.39
N THR A 50 17.18 8.48 19.65
CA THR A 50 16.23 9.32 20.38
C THR A 50 15.47 8.45 21.35
N ASP A 51 15.19 8.98 22.54
CA ASP A 51 14.24 8.40 23.49
C ASP A 51 12.80 8.85 23.21
N ALA A 52 12.59 9.66 22.16
CA ALA A 52 11.26 10.08 21.75
C ALA A 52 10.45 8.92 21.18
N GLU A 53 9.18 8.88 21.54
CA GLU A 53 8.18 8.00 20.97
C GLU A 53 6.88 8.78 20.81
N SER A 54 6.19 8.56 19.71
CA SER A 54 4.91 9.20 19.45
C SER A 54 3.76 8.21 19.65
N ASP A 55 2.82 8.56 20.52
CA ASP A 55 1.54 7.84 20.67
C ASP A 55 0.48 8.29 19.64
N ARG A 56 0.86 9.20 18.72
CA ARG A 56 -0.04 9.70 17.69
C ARG A 56 -0.50 8.54 16.79
N PRO A 57 -1.81 8.39 16.56
CA PRO A 57 -2.33 7.30 15.75
C PRO A 57 -1.90 7.42 14.28
N LEU A 58 -1.84 6.28 13.59
CA LEU A 58 -1.35 6.21 12.21
C LEU A 58 -2.15 7.10 11.24
N HIS A 59 -3.46 7.24 11.44
CA HIS A 59 -4.29 8.07 10.56
C HIS A 59 -3.89 9.55 10.64
N GLU A 60 -3.59 10.09 11.82
CA GLU A 60 -3.08 11.46 11.97
C GLU A 60 -1.71 11.63 11.31
N TRP A 61 -0.81 10.64 11.43
CA TRP A 61 0.46 10.66 10.70
C TRP A 61 0.27 10.67 9.18
N VAL A 62 -0.70 9.92 8.67
CA VAL A 62 -0.96 9.88 7.22
C VAL A 62 -1.64 11.16 6.76
N GLU A 63 -2.76 11.54 7.38
CA GLU A 63 -3.64 12.63 6.94
C GLU A 63 -3.05 14.01 7.22
N GLU A 64 -2.41 14.21 8.38
CA GLU A 64 -1.91 15.53 8.78
C GLU A 64 -0.42 15.74 8.50
N ARG A 65 0.37 14.66 8.39
CA ARG A 65 1.83 14.77 8.26
C ARG A 65 2.34 14.29 6.92
N LEU A 66 1.84 13.17 6.38
CA LEU A 66 2.37 12.56 5.15
C LEU A 66 1.75 13.16 3.89
N LEU A 67 0.42 13.17 3.79
CA LEU A 67 -0.29 13.66 2.61
C LEU A 67 -0.01 15.15 2.34
N PRO A 68 0.01 16.05 3.35
CA PRO A 68 0.26 17.46 3.11
C PRO A 68 1.66 17.77 2.58
N LEU A 69 2.64 16.88 2.75
CA LEU A 69 4.02 17.11 2.25
C LEU A 69 4.05 17.40 0.74
N GLN A 70 3.10 16.86 -0.04
CA GLN A 70 3.09 17.04 -1.49
C GLN A 70 2.86 18.50 -1.92
N ASP A 71 2.23 19.30 -1.06
CA ASP A 71 1.81 20.67 -1.33
C ASP A 71 2.76 21.71 -0.68
N LEU A 72 3.72 21.25 0.13
CA LEU A 72 4.70 22.10 0.81
C LEU A 72 5.89 22.47 -0.09
N SER A 73 6.50 23.62 0.18
CA SER A 73 7.79 23.98 -0.40
C SER A 73 8.89 23.03 0.10
N GLU A 74 10.01 22.95 -0.62
CA GLU A 74 11.13 22.07 -0.24
C GLU A 74 11.66 22.37 1.17
N THR A 75 11.74 23.65 1.55
CA THR A 75 12.18 24.06 2.89
C THR A 75 11.23 23.55 3.97
N GLU A 76 9.92 23.68 3.75
CA GLU A 76 8.88 23.21 4.67
C GLU A 76 8.86 21.67 4.72
N GLN A 77 9.01 20.98 3.59
CA GLN A 77 9.16 19.52 3.54
C GLN A 77 10.34 19.05 4.40
N ARG A 78 11.51 19.68 4.26
CA ARG A 78 12.69 19.36 5.06
C ARG A 78 12.41 19.54 6.54
N GLN A 79 11.87 20.69 6.94
CA GLN A 79 11.55 20.97 8.34
C GLN A 79 10.56 19.95 8.91
N ALA A 80 9.50 19.61 8.17
CA ALA A 80 8.50 18.63 8.58
C ALA A 80 9.10 17.22 8.77
N ILE A 81 10.00 16.80 7.88
CA ILE A 81 10.67 15.50 7.95
C ILE A 81 11.66 15.43 9.11
N VAL A 82 12.50 16.45 9.28
CA VAL A 82 13.47 16.51 10.38
C VAL A 82 12.75 16.50 11.72
N ARG A 83 11.67 17.28 11.85
CA ARG A 83 10.81 17.27 13.03
C ARG A 83 10.20 15.89 13.29
N ALA A 84 9.69 15.22 12.25
CA ALA A 84 9.17 13.87 12.40
C ALA A 84 10.25 12.88 12.89
N TRP A 85 11.48 12.96 12.39
CA TRP A 85 12.57 12.12 12.89
C TRP A 85 12.86 12.38 14.36
N GLN A 86 12.81 13.62 14.83
CA GLN A 86 13.03 13.94 16.25
C GLN A 86 11.90 13.42 17.17
N GLU A 87 10.67 13.34 16.67
CA GLU A 87 9.47 12.91 17.42
C GLU A 87 9.24 11.39 17.42
N LEU A 88 9.92 10.64 16.56
CA LEU A 88 9.66 9.21 16.33
C LEU A 88 10.79 8.32 16.85
N SER A 89 10.42 7.20 17.48
CA SER A 89 11.35 6.15 17.89
C SER A 89 11.94 5.43 16.68
N ARG A 90 13.03 4.66 16.86
CA ARG A 90 13.71 3.98 15.74
C ARG A 90 12.78 3.11 14.88
N PRO A 91 11.92 2.23 15.44
CA PRO A 91 10.94 1.49 14.63
C PRO A 91 9.94 2.39 13.92
N GLN A 92 9.48 3.46 14.58
CA GLN A 92 8.53 4.40 13.98
C GLN A 92 9.14 5.18 12.83
N ARG A 93 10.40 5.63 12.94
CA ARG A 93 11.18 6.26 11.86
C ARG A 93 11.30 5.35 10.66
N PHE A 94 11.56 4.05 10.87
CA PHE A 94 11.63 3.09 9.78
C PHE A 94 10.32 3.04 9.00
N ILE A 95 9.20 2.87 9.70
CA ILE A 95 7.86 2.83 9.09
C ILE A 95 7.54 4.15 8.39
N TRP A 96 7.81 5.30 9.04
CA TRP A 96 7.63 6.62 8.46
C TRP A 96 8.41 6.82 7.16
N ASN A 97 9.69 6.48 7.16
CA ASN A 97 10.55 6.56 5.98
C ASN A 97 10.08 5.61 4.87
N LYS A 98 9.58 4.42 5.23
CA LYS A 98 8.97 3.48 4.26
C LYS A 98 7.68 4.03 3.65
N LEU A 99 6.87 4.77 4.42
CA LEU A 99 5.66 5.43 3.92
C LEU A 99 6.03 6.52 2.89
N ILE A 100 6.95 7.41 3.23
CA ILE A 100 7.39 8.50 2.33
C ILE A 100 8.02 7.93 1.05
N THR A 101 8.89 6.93 1.19
CA THR A 101 9.60 6.34 0.05
C THR A 101 8.74 5.36 -0.74
N GLY A 102 7.58 4.95 -0.20
CA GLY A 102 6.72 3.89 -0.72
C GLY A 102 7.45 2.57 -0.95
N GLY A 103 8.43 2.28 -0.09
CA GLY A 103 9.31 1.10 -0.14
C GLY A 103 8.76 -0.12 0.61
N PHE A 104 7.48 -0.12 1.00
CA PHE A 104 6.85 -1.29 1.64
C PHE A 104 6.72 -2.44 0.65
N ARG A 105 7.60 -3.43 0.79
CA ARG A 105 7.57 -4.69 0.03
C ARG A 105 7.23 -5.87 0.95
N VAL A 106 6.08 -5.78 1.61
CA VAL A 106 5.62 -6.80 2.57
C VAL A 106 5.04 -8.07 1.92
N GLY A 107 5.07 -8.17 0.58
CA GLY A 107 4.56 -9.35 -0.14
C GLY A 107 3.05 -9.53 -0.06
N VAL A 108 2.30 -8.51 0.35
CA VAL A 108 0.85 -8.58 0.50
C VAL A 108 0.18 -8.33 -0.84
N SER A 109 -0.37 -9.38 -1.44
CA SER A 109 -1.11 -9.28 -2.70
C SER A 109 -2.50 -8.66 -2.49
N GLN A 110 -3.05 -8.06 -3.54
CA GLN A 110 -4.44 -7.59 -3.53
C GLN A 110 -5.41 -8.72 -3.16
N LYS A 111 -5.20 -9.92 -3.71
CA LYS A 111 -6.01 -11.11 -3.40
C LYS A 111 -5.96 -11.49 -1.93
N LEU A 112 -4.79 -11.38 -1.29
CA LEU A 112 -4.65 -11.65 0.15
C LEU A 112 -5.45 -10.65 0.98
N VAL A 113 -5.44 -9.37 0.62
CA VAL A 113 -6.22 -8.35 1.35
C VAL A 113 -7.73 -8.58 1.17
N VAL A 114 -8.18 -8.89 -0.06
CA VAL A 114 -9.59 -9.25 -0.30
C VAL A 114 -10.00 -10.44 0.56
N ARG A 115 -9.16 -11.48 0.62
CA ARG A 115 -9.41 -12.65 1.46
C ARG A 115 -9.48 -12.29 2.94
N ALA A 116 -8.55 -11.49 3.44
CA ALA A 116 -8.57 -11.04 4.84
C ALA A 116 -9.83 -10.22 5.16
N LEU A 117 -10.27 -9.35 4.26
CA LEU A 117 -11.52 -8.61 4.41
C LEU A 117 -12.75 -9.52 4.40
N ALA A 118 -12.74 -10.56 3.57
CA ALA A 118 -13.80 -11.57 3.54
C ALA A 118 -13.87 -12.33 4.87
N ASP A 119 -12.72 -12.76 5.39
CA ASP A 119 -12.63 -13.49 6.66
C ASP A 119 -13.12 -12.62 7.84
N VAL A 120 -12.85 -11.31 7.83
CA VAL A 120 -13.26 -10.37 8.89
C VAL A 120 -14.74 -9.97 8.79
N SER A 121 -15.28 -9.83 7.58
CA SER A 121 -16.64 -9.32 7.36
C SER A 121 -17.69 -10.41 7.13
N GLY A 122 -17.27 -11.63 6.78
CA GLY A 122 -18.17 -12.70 6.31
C GLY A 122 -18.72 -12.47 4.89
N ILE A 123 -18.28 -11.43 4.17
CA ILE A 123 -18.72 -11.15 2.80
C ILE A 123 -17.91 -11.99 1.81
N ASP A 124 -18.57 -12.48 0.76
CA ASP A 124 -17.91 -13.25 -0.29
C ASP A 124 -16.74 -12.48 -0.96
N THR A 125 -15.67 -13.21 -1.25
CA THR A 125 -14.46 -12.65 -1.85
C THR A 125 -14.69 -12.01 -3.22
N ALA A 126 -15.61 -12.52 -4.05
CA ALA A 126 -15.93 -11.94 -5.34
C ALA A 126 -16.71 -10.63 -5.18
N ALA A 127 -17.63 -10.56 -4.22
CA ALA A 127 -18.35 -9.32 -3.89
C ALA A 127 -17.40 -8.23 -3.38
N LEU A 128 -16.48 -8.55 -2.46
CA LEU A 128 -15.47 -7.59 -2.00
C LEU A 128 -14.49 -7.18 -3.11
N ALA A 129 -14.06 -8.12 -3.96
CA ALA A 129 -13.22 -7.81 -5.10
C ALA A 129 -13.91 -6.84 -6.06
N HIS A 130 -15.20 -7.05 -6.35
CA HIS A 130 -16.04 -6.17 -7.16
C HIS A 130 -16.18 -4.77 -6.55
N ARG A 131 -16.49 -4.68 -5.25
CA ARG A 131 -16.58 -3.39 -4.53
C ARG A 131 -15.27 -2.60 -4.53
N LEU A 132 -14.13 -3.29 -4.56
CA LEU A 132 -12.79 -2.70 -4.63
C LEU A 132 -12.33 -2.36 -6.05
N MET A 133 -13.17 -2.57 -7.07
CA MET A 133 -12.92 -2.14 -8.44
C MET A 133 -13.17 -0.65 -8.63
N GLY A 134 -12.49 -0.06 -9.62
CA GLY A 134 -12.66 1.34 -9.98
C GLY A 134 -11.83 2.31 -9.12
N GLN A 135 -12.35 3.53 -8.98
CA GLN A 135 -11.76 4.59 -8.18
C GLN A 135 -12.46 4.65 -6.82
N TRP A 136 -11.67 4.71 -5.75
CA TRP A 136 -12.13 4.83 -4.39
C TRP A 136 -11.03 5.45 -3.54
N GLU A 137 -11.44 6.03 -2.41
CA GLU A 137 -10.54 6.61 -1.41
C GLU A 137 -10.62 5.80 -0.12
N PRO A 138 -9.48 5.58 0.58
CA PRO A 138 -9.42 4.76 1.79
C PRO A 138 -9.99 5.50 3.03
N THR A 139 -11.24 5.97 2.96
CA THR A 139 -11.88 6.71 4.07
C THR A 139 -12.55 5.75 5.06
N PRO A 140 -12.78 6.18 6.31
CA PRO A 140 -13.56 5.40 7.27
C PRO A 140 -14.97 5.06 6.76
N GLN A 141 -15.56 5.98 5.99
CA GLN A 141 -16.88 5.77 5.38
C GLN A 141 -16.83 4.69 4.30
N PHE A 142 -15.85 4.76 3.39
CA PHE A 142 -15.66 3.74 2.36
C PHE A 142 -15.42 2.35 2.97
N TYR A 143 -14.65 2.26 4.06
CA TYR A 143 -14.43 1.00 4.76
C TYR A 143 -15.75 0.42 5.31
N LYS A 144 -16.60 1.25 5.91
CA LYS A 144 -17.93 0.81 6.41
C LYS A 144 -18.84 0.34 5.27
N GLU A 145 -18.88 1.07 4.17
CA GLU A 145 -19.65 0.71 2.96
C GLU A 145 -19.13 -0.58 2.33
N LEU A 146 -17.81 -0.71 2.20
CA LEU A 146 -17.14 -1.89 1.66
C LEU A 146 -17.54 -3.16 2.43
N LEU A 147 -17.65 -3.06 3.76
CA LEU A 147 -18.03 -4.18 4.63
C LEU A 147 -19.52 -4.23 4.97
N HIS A 148 -20.36 -3.42 4.34
CA HIS A 148 -21.79 -3.43 4.60
C HIS A 148 -22.44 -4.70 4.01
N PRO A 149 -23.22 -5.48 4.78
CA PRO A 149 -23.77 -6.75 4.31
C PRO A 149 -24.84 -6.58 3.21
N ALA A 150 -25.53 -5.44 3.17
CA ALA A 150 -26.49 -5.16 2.11
C ALA A 150 -25.77 -4.82 0.79
N THR A 151 -26.08 -5.57 -0.26
CA THR A 151 -25.65 -5.38 -1.66
C THR A 151 -26.48 -4.34 -2.41
N GLU A 152 -26.94 -3.28 -1.73
CA GLU A 152 -27.78 -2.26 -2.40
C GLU A 152 -26.96 -1.28 -3.24
N ASP A 153 -25.63 -1.29 -3.12
CA ASP A 153 -24.73 -0.37 -3.81
C ASP A 153 -23.83 -1.07 -4.84
N THR A 154 -24.41 -1.96 -5.64
CA THR A 154 -23.82 -2.30 -6.94
C THR A 154 -24.09 -1.14 -7.88
N ASP A 155 -23.22 -0.14 -7.84
CA ASP A 155 -23.04 0.82 -8.91
C ASP A 155 -23.01 0.04 -10.24
N SER A 156 -24.09 0.16 -11.02
CA SER A 156 -24.35 -0.64 -12.22
C SER A 156 -23.30 -0.42 -13.31
N SER A 157 -22.46 0.61 -13.14
CA SER A 157 -21.35 0.93 -14.03
C SER A 157 -20.03 0.22 -13.67
N ARG A 158 -19.95 -0.51 -12.54
CA ARG A 158 -18.75 -1.25 -12.14
C ARG A 158 -18.67 -2.60 -12.84
N PRO A 159 -17.67 -2.83 -13.71
CA PRO A 159 -17.56 -4.09 -14.44
C PRO A 159 -17.36 -5.24 -13.44
N TYR A 160 -18.02 -6.37 -13.69
CA TYR A 160 -17.65 -7.61 -13.01
C TYR A 160 -16.28 -8.07 -13.51
N PRO A 161 -15.44 -8.66 -12.64
CA PRO A 161 -14.23 -9.32 -13.09
C PRO A 161 -14.57 -10.34 -14.18
N PHE A 162 -13.80 -10.37 -15.26
CA PHE A 162 -13.94 -11.41 -16.26
C PHE A 162 -13.72 -12.77 -15.62
N PHE A 163 -14.69 -13.67 -15.81
CA PHE A 163 -14.51 -15.07 -15.45
C PHE A 163 -13.63 -15.71 -16.53
N LEU A 164 -12.37 -15.95 -16.19
CA LEU A 164 -11.40 -16.47 -17.13
C LEU A 164 -11.64 -17.97 -17.35
N ALA A 165 -11.69 -18.38 -18.61
CA ALA A 165 -11.74 -19.78 -18.97
C ALA A 165 -10.35 -20.41 -18.88
N TYR A 166 -10.28 -21.61 -18.30
CA TYR A 166 -9.07 -22.42 -18.30
C TYR A 166 -9.10 -23.37 -19.51
N PRO A 167 -7.96 -23.58 -20.19
CA PRO A 167 -7.90 -24.57 -21.26
C PRO A 167 -8.15 -25.97 -20.67
N ILE A 168 -8.93 -26.78 -21.37
CA ILE A 168 -9.11 -28.19 -21.07
C ILE A 168 -8.07 -28.95 -21.89
N GLU A 169 -7.08 -29.56 -21.23
CA GLU A 169 -6.00 -30.30 -21.89
C GLU A 169 -6.32 -31.80 -22.11
N THR A 170 -7.34 -32.30 -21.43
CA THR A 170 -7.81 -33.69 -21.48
C THR A 170 -9.12 -33.82 -22.25
N ASP A 171 -9.65 -35.03 -22.40
CA ASP A 171 -10.99 -35.22 -22.97
C ASP A 171 -12.02 -34.43 -22.12
N PRO A 172 -12.78 -33.48 -22.70
CA PRO A 172 -13.77 -32.70 -21.97
C PRO A 172 -14.79 -33.56 -21.22
N ALA A 173 -15.10 -34.76 -21.73
CA ALA A 173 -16.05 -35.67 -21.07
C ALA A 173 -15.49 -36.28 -19.77
N SER A 174 -14.17 -36.24 -19.58
CA SER A 174 -13.48 -36.64 -18.35
C SER A 174 -13.16 -35.47 -17.42
N ALA A 175 -13.13 -34.23 -17.95
CA ALA A 175 -12.72 -33.04 -17.23
C ALA A 175 -13.88 -32.21 -16.67
N LEU A 176 -15.08 -32.36 -17.25
CA LEU A 176 -16.28 -31.60 -16.86
C LEU A 176 -17.25 -32.49 -16.08
N ASP A 177 -17.65 -32.07 -14.88
CA ASP A 177 -18.54 -32.82 -13.99
C ASP A 177 -20.01 -32.89 -14.47
N ALA A 178 -20.36 -32.15 -15.53
CA ALA A 178 -21.69 -32.11 -16.10
C ALA A 178 -21.83 -33.03 -17.33
N PRO A 179 -22.99 -33.67 -17.55
CA PRO A 179 -23.23 -34.45 -18.76
C PRO A 179 -23.21 -33.55 -20.01
N ARG A 180 -22.77 -34.10 -21.14
CA ARG A 180 -22.65 -33.39 -22.43
C ARG A 180 -23.92 -32.64 -22.85
N SER A 181 -25.10 -33.14 -22.46
CA SER A 181 -26.39 -32.52 -22.74
C SER A 181 -26.63 -31.18 -22.02
N GLN A 182 -25.79 -30.83 -21.04
CA GLN A 182 -25.88 -29.58 -20.28
C GLN A 182 -24.79 -28.57 -20.65
N TRP A 183 -23.92 -28.91 -21.60
CA TRP A 183 -22.84 -28.01 -22.02
C TRP A 183 -23.37 -26.91 -22.94
N GLN A 184 -22.86 -25.70 -22.75
CA GLN A 184 -23.03 -24.58 -23.68
C GLN A 184 -21.70 -24.36 -24.40
N VAL A 185 -21.75 -24.18 -25.72
CA VAL A 185 -20.56 -24.03 -26.57
C VAL A 185 -20.72 -22.77 -27.40
N GLU A 186 -19.74 -21.88 -27.28
CA GLU A 186 -19.70 -20.61 -27.99
C GLU A 186 -18.35 -20.43 -28.69
N TRP A 187 -18.35 -19.65 -29.78
CA TRP A 187 -17.11 -19.26 -30.43
C TRP A 187 -16.31 -18.33 -29.52
N LYS A 188 -15.02 -18.63 -29.34
CA LYS A 188 -14.08 -17.73 -28.68
C LYS A 188 -13.60 -16.69 -29.70
N TRP A 189 -14.19 -15.50 -29.63
CA TRP A 189 -13.86 -14.35 -30.49
C TRP A 189 -12.57 -13.66 -30.07
#